data_AF-A0A9P0Q0G8-F1
#
_entry.id   AF-A0A9P0Q0G8-F1
#
_cell.length_a   1.000
_cell.length_b   1.000
_cell.length_c   1.000
_cell.angle_alpha   90.00
_cell.angle_beta   90.00
_cell.angle_gamma   90.00
#
_symmetry.space_group_name_H-M   'P 1'
#
loop_
_entity.id
_entity.type
_entity.pdbx_description
1 polymer ?
#
loop_
_entity_poly.entity_id
_entity_poly.type
_entity_poly.pdbx_seq_one_letter_code
_entity_poly.pdbx_strand_id
1 'polypeptide(L)'
;MLTVTTYVVYVIVNCEMTIAEGRTVLMTCYILEDKFPIKSPVRQELLELIDQVHYHAPVFTAFDLFELNRRTFLVLISVLTTYFIVSIQFIMVNAS
;
A
#
# COMPACT_ATOMS: atom_id res chain seq x y z
N MET A 1 -7.44 22.03 7.36
CA MET A 1 -7.98 20.90 6.58
C MET A 1 -7.09 20.54 5.39
N LEU A 2 -6.74 21.48 4.50
CA LEU A 2 -5.94 21.19 3.29
C LEU A 2 -4.57 20.53 3.58
N THR A 3 -3.88 20.98 4.63
CA THR A 3 -2.58 20.45 5.07
C THR A 3 -2.64 19.01 5.58
N VAL A 4 -3.75 18.65 6.23
CA VAL A 4 -3.96 17.29 6.75
C VAL A 4 -4.23 16.35 5.57
N THR A 5 -5.05 16.77 4.60
CA THR A 5 -5.34 15.98 3.41
C THR A 5 -4.10 15.74 2.55
N THR A 6 -3.24 16.75 2.36
CA THR A 6 -1.99 16.59 1.60
C THR A 6 -1.02 15.64 2.32
N TYR A 7 -0.92 15.73 3.64
CA TYR A 7 -0.08 14.83 4.43
C TYR A 7 -0.55 13.38 4.33
N VAL A 8 -1.86 13.14 4.45
CA VAL A 8 -2.44 11.79 4.32
C VAL A 8 -2.17 11.20 2.93
N VAL A 9 -2.39 11.98 1.86
CA VAL A 9 -2.08 11.54 0.49
C VAL A 9 -0.60 11.22 0.35
N TYR A 10 0.28 12.07 0.88
CA TYR A 10 1.72 11.84 0.85
C TYR A 10 2.10 10.52 1.51
N VAL A 11 1.58 10.23 2.71
CA VAL A 11 1.85 8.97 3.42
C VAL A 11 1.39 7.77 2.60
N ILE A 12 0.17 7.81 2.05
CA ILE A 12 -0.37 6.70 1.25
C ILE A 12 0.49 6.43 0.01
N VAL A 13 0.89 7.48 -0.70
CA VAL A 13 1.73 7.33 -1.90
C VAL A 13 3.10 6.73 -1.55
N ASN A 14 3.71 7.12 -0.43
CA ASN A 14 4.96 6.53 0.03
C ASN A 14 4.82 5.06 0.46
N CYS A 15 3.70 4.70 1.10
CA CYS A 15 3.38 3.32 1.42
C CYS A 15 3.25 2.48 0.14
N GLU A 16 2.52 2.96 -0.87
CA GLU A 16 2.39 2.28 -2.16
C GLU A 16 3.73 2.14 -2.89
N MET A 17 4.56 3.19 -2.90
CA MET A 17 5.90 3.12 -3.48
C MET A 17 6.77 2.09 -2.76
N THR A 18 6.71 2.02 -1.43
CA THR A 18 7.49 1.06 -0.64
C THR A 18 7.06 -0.38 -0.92
N ILE A 19 5.75 -0.64 -1.06
CA ILE A 19 5.22 -1.94 -1.48
C ILE A 19 5.73 -2.30 -2.89
N ALA A 20 5.71 -1.34 -3.83
CA ALA A 20 6.18 -1.55 -5.18
C ALA A 20 7.70 -1.84 -5.23
N GLU A 21 8.50 -1.07 -4.50
CA GLU A 21 9.95 -1.28 -4.39
C GLU A 21 10.28 -2.64 -3.77
N GLY A 22 9.53 -3.09 -2.76
CA GLY A 22 9.69 -4.44 -2.20
C GLY A 22 9.52 -5.54 -3.24
N ARG A 23 8.58 -5.39 -4.18
CA ARG A 23 8.40 -6.33 -5.31
C ARG A 23 9.55 -6.26 -6.30
N THR A 24 10.08 -5.06 -6.57
CA THR A 24 11.23 -4.86 -7.45
C THR A 24 12.48 -5.53 -6.88
N VAL A 25 12.72 -5.41 -5.57
CA VAL A 25 13.81 -6.11 -4.88
C VAL A 25 13.68 -7.62 -5.05
N LEU A 26 12.48 -8.17 -4.81
CA LEU A 26 12.21 -9.60 -4.98
C LEU A 26 12.50 -10.08 -6.42
N MET A 27 12.01 -9.36 -7.43
CA MET A 27 12.26 -9.68 -8.84
C MET A 27 13.75 -9.60 -9.19
N THR A 28 14.46 -8.62 -8.61
CA THR A 28 15.91 -8.47 -8.82
C THR A 28 16.67 -9.65 -8.23
N CYS A 29 16.28 -10.13 -7.04
CA CYS A 29 16.87 -11.33 -6.45
C CYS A 29 16.65 -12.57 -7.30
N TYR A 30 15.46 -12.78 -7.87
CA TYR A 30 15.21 -13.89 -8.81
C TYR A 30 16.07 -13.79 -10.07
N ILE A 31 16.20 -12.60 -10.66
CA ILE A 31 17.06 -12.39 -11.84
C ILE A 31 18.54 -12.64 -11.54
N LEU A 32 18.98 -12.34 -10.32
CA LEU A 32 20.34 -12.60 -9.87
C LEU A 32 20.57 -14.09 -9.62
N GLU A 33 19.62 -14.77 -8.97
CA GLU A 33 19.66 -16.20 -8.68
C GLU A 33 19.83 -17.05 -9.94
N ASP A 34 19.11 -16.73 -11.01
CA ASP A 34 19.18 -17.41 -12.32
C ASP A 34 20.57 -17.29 -13.00
N LYS A 35 21.36 -16.27 -12.64
CA LYS A 35 22.71 -16.07 -13.19
C LYS A 35 23.78 -16.94 -12.52
N PHE A 36 23.47 -17.58 -11.39
CA PHE A 36 24.43 -18.40 -10.66
C PHE A 36 24.25 -19.90 -10.91
N PRO A 37 25.33 -20.70 -10.92
CA PRO A 37 25.24 -22.15 -11.03
C PRO A 37 24.41 -22.78 -9.91
N ILE A 38 23.73 -23.88 -10.21
CA ILE A 38 22.79 -24.56 -9.29
C ILE A 38 23.38 -24.86 -7.90
N LYS A 39 24.68 -25.17 -7.82
CA LYS A 39 25.41 -25.53 -6.59
C LYS A 39 26.23 -24.39 -5.99
N SER A 40 26.04 -23.16 -6.45
CA SER A 40 26.77 -22.00 -5.91
C SER A 40 26.27 -21.67 -4.51
N PRO A 41 27.15 -21.47 -3.51
CA PRO A 41 26.73 -21.01 -2.18
C PRO A 41 25.99 -19.67 -2.25
N VAL A 42 26.39 -18.79 -3.18
CA VAL A 42 25.76 -17.48 -3.42
C VAL A 42 24.30 -17.64 -3.90
N ARG A 43 24.01 -18.68 -4.69
CA ARG A 43 22.65 -18.97 -5.15
C ARG A 43 21.76 -19.39 -3.98
N GLN A 44 22.31 -20.17 -3.06
CA GLN A 44 21.60 -20.60 -1.86
C GLN A 44 21.30 -19.43 -0.93
N GLU A 45 22.26 -18.53 -0.71
CA GLU A 45 22.04 -17.29 0.03
C GLU A 45 20.99 -16.39 -0.63
N LEU A 46 20.98 -16.30 -1.97
CA LEU A 46 19.95 -15.56 -2.71
C LEU A 46 18.56 -16.17 -2.53
N LEU A 47 18.43 -17.49 -2.53
CA LEU A 47 17.17 -18.19 -2.28
C LEU A 47 16.65 -17.94 -0.85
N GLU A 48 17.54 -17.94 0.15
CA GLU A 48 17.18 -17.59 1.53
C GLU A 48 16.74 -16.13 1.64
N LEU A 49 17.41 -15.20 0.95
CA LEU A 49 17.01 -13.80 0.89
C LEU A 49 15.66 -13.61 0.21
N ILE A 50 15.41 -14.32 -0.90
CA ILE A 50 14.12 -14.32 -1.60
C ILE A 50 13.01 -14.77 -0.65
N ASP A 51 13.23 -15.84 0.11
CA ASP A 51 12.24 -16.36 1.06
C ASP A 51 11.96 -15.35 2.17
N GLN A 52 13.00 -14.71 2.71
CA GLN A 52 12.85 -13.66 3.71
C GLN A 52 12.07 -12.44 3.19
N VAL A 53 12.41 -11.95 2.00
CA VAL A 53 11.77 -10.78 1.38
C VAL A 53 10.33 -11.09 0.97
N HIS A 54 10.06 -12.31 0.51
CA HIS A 54 8.71 -12.76 0.17
C HIS A 54 7.83 -12.88 1.42
N TYR A 55 8.35 -13.47 2.50
CA TYR A 55 7.60 -13.66 3.75
C TYR A 55 7.36 -12.34 4.50
N HIS A 56 8.34 -11.44 4.49
CA HIS A 56 8.29 -10.15 5.18
C HIS A 56 8.01 -8.99 4.24
N ALA A 57 7.23 -9.23 3.18
CA ALA A 57 6.85 -8.19 2.25
C ALA A 57 6.20 -7.02 3.02
N PRO A 58 6.61 -5.76 2.78
CA PRO A 58 6.06 -4.63 3.50
C PRO A 58 4.56 -4.51 3.19
N VAL A 59 3.73 -4.61 4.23
CA VAL A 59 2.29 -4.34 4.15
C VAL A 59 1.97 -3.28 5.19
N PHE A 60 1.32 -2.22 4.76
CA PHE A 60 0.87 -1.15 5.65
C PHE A 60 -0.61 -1.35 5.95
N THR A 61 -0.93 -1.70 7.20
CA THR A 61 -2.32 -1.86 7.65
C THR A 61 -2.67 -0.84 8.72
N ALA A 62 -3.94 -0.42 8.75
CA ALA A 62 -4.54 0.30 9.85
C ALA A 62 -5.30 -0.71 10.71
N PHE A 63 -4.78 -0.97 11.91
CA PHE A 63 -5.36 -1.93 12.87
C PHE A 63 -5.57 -3.35 12.31
N ASP A 64 -4.83 -3.74 11.27
CA ASP A 64 -5.03 -5.01 10.54
C ASP A 64 -6.41 -5.21 9.91
N LEU A 65 -7.23 -4.15 9.88
CA LEU A 65 -8.58 -4.15 9.30
C LEU A 65 -8.59 -3.59 7.88
N PHE A 66 -7.67 -2.65 7.59
CA PHE A 66 -7.62 -1.96 6.32
C PHE A 66 -6.19 -1.85 5.83
N GLU A 67 -5.94 -2.25 4.59
CA GLU A 67 -4.68 -1.92 3.92
C GLU A 67 -4.65 -0.43 3.57
N LEU A 68 -3.56 0.23 3.95
CA LEU A 68 -3.28 1.63 3.59
C LEU A 68 -2.79 1.69 2.16
N ASN A 69 -3.75 1.80 1.24
CA ASN A 69 -3.52 2.00 -0.18
C ASN A 69 -4.45 3.10 -0.73
N ARG A 70 -4.20 3.51 -1.97
CA ARG A 70 -4.98 4.54 -2.65
C ARG A 70 -6.46 4.16 -2.78
N ARG A 71 -6.77 2.87 -2.90
CA ARG A 71 -8.17 2.40 -2.98
C ARG A 71 -8.91 2.71 -1.69
N THR A 72 -8.36 2.36 -0.53
CA THR A 72 -8.94 2.65 0.80
C THR A 72 -9.15 4.15 0.98
N PHE A 73 -8.18 4.97 0.55
CA PHE A 73 -8.30 6.42 0.61
C PHE A 73 -9.41 7.00 -0.28
N LEU A 74 -9.52 6.52 -1.52
CA LEU A 74 -10.60 6.92 -2.43
C LEU A 74 -11.97 6.50 -1.90
N VAL A 75 -12.07 5.32 -1.26
CA VAL A 75 -13.29 4.88 -0.57
C VAL A 75 -13.65 5.83 0.57
N LEU A 76 -12.68 6.23 1.39
CA LEU A 76 -12.89 7.22 2.47
C LEU A 76 -13.43 8.55 1.92
N ILE A 77 -12.82 9.09 0.85
CA ILE A 77 -13.31 10.31 0.20
C ILE A 77 -14.74 10.12 -0.33
N SER A 78 -15.02 8.98 -0.96
CA SER A 78 -16.35 8.67 -1.49
C SER A 78 -17.38 8.64 -0.36
N VAL A 79 -17.11 7.93 0.73
CA VAL A 79 -18.00 7.81 1.89
C VAL A 79 -18.27 9.18 2.51
N LEU A 80 -17.21 9.98 2.74
CA LEU A 80 -17.35 11.35 3.27
C LEU A 80 -18.21 12.23 2.36
N THR A 81 -17.98 12.15 1.05
CA THR A 81 -18.75 12.91 0.06
C THR A 81 -20.22 12.49 0.07
N THR A 82 -20.51 11.19 0.12
CA THR A 82 -21.88 10.67 0.22
C THR A 82 -22.58 11.17 1.48
N TYR A 83 -21.96 11.02 2.65
CA TYR A 83 -22.54 11.51 3.91
C TYR A 83 -22.75 13.03 3.90
N PHE A 84 -21.83 13.78 3.31
CA PHE A 84 -21.95 15.23 3.18
C PHE A 84 -23.17 15.61 2.33
N ILE A 85 -23.34 14.97 1.16
CA ILE A 85 -24.49 15.19 0.27
C ILE A 85 -25.81 14.86 0.98
N VAL A 86 -25.88 13.68 1.62
CA VAL A 86 -27.08 13.24 2.36
C VAL A 86 -27.42 14.22 3.49
N SER A 87 -26.41 14.71 4.21
CA SER A 87 -26.60 15.67 5.30
C SER A 87 -27.16 17.01 4.79
N ILE A 88 -26.63 17.52 3.67
CA ILE A 88 -27.16 18.75 3.04
C ILE A 88 -28.61 18.54 2.61
N GLN A 89 -28.91 17.42 1.94
CA GLN A 89 -30.28 17.11 1.52
C GLN A 89 -31.23 17.08 2.70
N PHE A 90 -30.83 16.45 3.81
CA PHE A 90 -31.64 16.37 5.02
C PHE A 90 -31.86 17.75 5.66
N ILE A 91 -30.82 18.59 5.74
CA ILE A 91 -30.92 19.96 6.28
C ILE A 91 -31.85 20.80 5.41
N MET A 92 -31.74 20.72 4.08
CA MET A 92 -32.59 21.49 3.17
C MET A 92 -34.06 21.08 3.26
N VAL A 93 -34.34 19.78 3.43
CA VAL A 93 -35.71 19.27 3.60
C VAL A 93 -36.31 19.66 4.96
N ASN A 94 -35.51 19.67 6.03
CA ASN A 94 -35.99 20.06 7.37
C ASN A 94 -36.07 21.59 7.58
N ALA A 95 -35.52 22.38 6.66
CA ALA A 95 -35.55 23.85 6.72
C ALA A 95 -36.71 24.46 5.91
N SER A 96 -37.48 23.65 5.17
CA SER A 96 -38.71 24.00 4.45
C SER A 96 -39.95 23.59 5.23
#